data_AF-A0A433I473-F1
#
_entry.id   AF-A0A433I473-F1
#
_cell.length_a   1.000
_cell.length_b   1.000
_cell.length_c   1.000
_cell.angle_alpha   90.00
_cell.angle_beta   90.00
_cell.angle_gamma   90.00
#
_symmetry.space_group_name_H-M   'P 1'
#
loop_
_entity.id
_entity.type
_entity.pdbx_description
1 polymer ?
#
loop_
_entity_poly.entity_id
_entity_poly.type
_entity_poly.pdbx_seq_one_letter_code
_entity_poly.pdbx_strand_id
1 'polypeptide(L)'
;MIDGPRFLQHVIEGIDGITTFVERQLADHRVKEQRLAAMKDAIETVVNASEPRLRLVGDYAEKLLDVVESASRYCQNALRQAPPALTLDSRAWAKDPRVNAFFATVDDLRTVLSNAAAVQDFFKKTGRSECFAWMEMVKRETVAFGTMLEGRMLVREAQQIEVNFSEHRLYFPAASEADLRQELHQQMLQFLAIQARKHLTELQTRRDMLEEQRRQLRAQLDALREGAPVRPALLSSADPEERHLALLEKRLAQTELDLAEARKPLNTLDDYLEQVRLVLSEPANILQLHIVAMRLSRLGIKLDEDSPELGATISLLELRLPEQQRIGALVRIPREECLPDPIL
;
A
#
# COMPACT_ATOMS: atom_id res chain seq x y z
N MET A 1 55.85 55.02 -5.22
CA MET A 1 56.03 53.55 -5.29
C MET A 1 54.81 52.94 -4.66
N ILE A 2 54.00 52.25 -5.46
CA ILE A 2 52.64 51.82 -5.12
C ILE A 2 52.71 50.38 -4.58
N ASP A 3 52.03 50.14 -3.46
CA ASP A 3 51.83 48.84 -2.80
C ASP A 3 51.18 47.82 -3.74
N GLY A 4 52.00 46.94 -4.32
CA GLY A 4 51.61 45.91 -5.29
C GLY A 4 51.41 44.46 -4.82
N PRO A 5 51.75 43.97 -3.60
CA PRO A 5 51.65 42.52 -3.34
C PRO A 5 50.35 42.06 -2.66
N ARG A 6 49.59 42.93 -1.98
CA ARG A 6 48.45 42.51 -1.15
C ARG A 6 47.15 42.22 -1.91
N PHE A 7 47.02 42.68 -3.15
CA PHE A 7 45.80 42.48 -3.95
C PHE A 7 45.71 41.11 -4.62
N LEU A 8 46.84 40.41 -4.85
CA LEU A 8 46.86 39.12 -5.55
C LEU A 8 46.61 37.92 -4.62
N GLN A 9 46.84 38.07 -3.31
CA GLN A 9 46.64 36.97 -2.35
C GLN A 9 45.15 36.71 -2.04
N HIS A 10 44.31 37.75 -1.98
CA HIS A 10 42.85 37.57 -1.82
C HIS A 10 42.13 37.07 -3.08
N VAL A 11 42.71 37.26 -4.28
CA VAL A 11 42.12 36.75 -5.53
C VAL A 11 42.38 35.25 -5.68
N ILE A 12 43.53 34.74 -5.23
CA ILE A 12 43.89 33.32 -5.32
C ILE A 12 43.07 32.46 -4.34
N GLU A 13 42.86 32.92 -3.10
CA GLU A 13 41.99 32.23 -2.14
C GLU A 13 40.51 32.21 -2.57
N GLY A 14 40.05 33.26 -3.24
CA GLY A 14 38.70 33.32 -3.83
C GLY A 14 38.52 32.37 -5.02
N ILE A 15 39.55 32.20 -5.86
CA ILE A 15 39.54 31.26 -6.99
C ILE A 15 39.58 29.81 -6.50
N ASP A 16 40.39 29.49 -5.49
CA ASP A 16 40.45 28.12 -4.93
C ASP A 16 39.12 27.71 -4.27
N GLY A 17 38.45 28.65 -3.60
CA GLY A 17 37.09 28.47 -3.08
C GLY A 17 36.03 28.30 -4.18
N ILE A 18 36.12 29.05 -5.28
CA ILE A 18 35.22 28.90 -6.44
C ILE A 18 35.46 27.58 -7.16
N THR A 19 36.72 27.15 -7.30
CA THR A 19 37.08 25.88 -7.95
C THR A 19 36.57 24.70 -7.13
N THR A 20 36.78 24.72 -5.81
CA THR A 20 36.25 23.73 -4.87
C THR A 20 34.72 23.71 -4.86
N PHE A 21 34.07 24.88 -4.95
CA PHE A 21 32.61 25.01 -5.04
C PHE A 21 32.06 24.43 -6.35
N VAL A 22 32.70 24.73 -7.49
CA VAL A 22 32.31 24.21 -8.82
C VAL A 22 32.51 22.70 -8.88
N GLU A 23 33.62 22.16 -8.36
CA GLU A 23 33.88 20.72 -8.30
C GLU A 23 32.83 19.99 -7.45
N ARG A 24 32.45 20.58 -6.31
CA ARG A 24 31.39 20.04 -5.46
C ARG A 24 30.03 20.06 -6.16
N GLN A 25 29.70 21.15 -6.84
CA GLN A 25 28.44 21.28 -7.58
C GLN A 25 28.36 20.29 -8.75
N LEU A 26 29.47 20.04 -9.46
CA LEU A 26 29.57 19.03 -10.52
C LEU A 26 29.45 17.61 -9.96
N ALA A 27 30.05 17.34 -8.80
CA ALA A 27 29.93 16.05 -8.13
C ALA A 27 28.48 15.77 -7.69
N ASP A 28 27.82 16.76 -7.08
CA ASP A 28 26.42 16.66 -6.66
C ASP A 28 25.48 16.43 -7.86
N HIS A 29 25.73 17.09 -9.00
CA HIS A 29 24.98 16.87 -10.23
C HIS A 29 25.14 15.44 -10.76
N ARG A 30 26.38 14.92 -10.81
CA ARG A 30 26.64 13.54 -11.25
C ARG A 30 25.96 12.51 -10.37
N VAL A 31 25.99 12.71 -9.06
CA VAL A 31 25.29 11.83 -8.11
C VAL A 31 23.79 11.86 -8.35
N LYS A 32 23.21 13.05 -8.58
CA LYS A 32 21.78 13.19 -8.90
C LYS A 32 21.40 12.48 -10.20
N GLU A 33 22.19 12.65 -11.27
CA GLU A 33 21.97 11.96 -12.54
C GLU A 33 22.04 10.44 -12.41
N GLN A 34 23.00 9.93 -11.64
CA GLN A 34 23.12 8.49 -11.35
C GLN A 34 21.90 7.97 -10.58
N ARG A 35 21.45 8.68 -9.55
CA ARG A 35 20.23 8.34 -8.80
C ARG A 35 19.00 8.34 -9.71
N LEU A 36 18.87 9.34 -10.58
CA LEU A 36 17.76 9.46 -11.53
C LEU A 36 17.76 8.33 -12.56
N ALA A 37 18.94 7.98 -13.09
CA ALA A 37 19.10 6.86 -14.00
C ALA A 37 18.72 5.53 -13.33
N ALA A 38 19.14 5.32 -12.07
CA ALA A 38 18.81 4.11 -11.31
C ALA A 38 17.32 4.00 -10.96
N MET A 39 16.66 5.12 -10.66
CA MET A 39 15.25 5.16 -10.25
C MET A 39 14.28 5.37 -11.41
N LYS A 40 14.76 5.50 -12.65
CA LYS A 40 13.93 5.80 -13.83
C LYS A 40 12.72 4.89 -13.97
N ASP A 41 12.92 3.58 -13.92
CA ASP A 41 11.82 2.62 -14.12
C ASP A 41 10.82 2.64 -12.96
N ALA A 42 11.30 2.87 -11.73
CA ALA A 42 10.45 3.02 -10.55
C ALA A 42 9.61 4.32 -10.64
N ILE A 43 10.22 5.43 -11.05
CA ILE A 43 9.53 6.70 -11.28
C ILE A 43 8.46 6.53 -12.35
N GLU A 44 8.79 5.90 -13.48
CA GLU A 44 7.82 5.67 -14.55
C GLU A 44 6.68 4.72 -14.12
N THR A 45 6.98 3.70 -13.32
CA THR A 45 5.96 2.83 -12.72
C THR A 45 4.99 3.64 -11.86
N VAL A 46 5.51 4.53 -11.00
CA VAL A 46 4.69 5.40 -10.15
C VAL A 46 3.86 6.36 -11.01
N VAL A 47 4.44 7.01 -12.01
CA VAL A 47 3.73 7.95 -12.89
C VAL A 47 2.63 7.23 -13.70
N ASN A 48 2.91 6.04 -14.21
CA ASN A 48 1.93 5.24 -14.96
C ASN A 48 0.73 4.82 -14.10
N ALA A 49 0.99 4.38 -12.87
CA ALA A 49 -0.06 3.88 -11.98
C ALA A 49 -0.83 4.99 -11.25
N SER A 50 -0.22 6.17 -11.05
CA SER A 50 -0.83 7.32 -10.38
C SER A 50 -1.54 8.28 -11.34
N GLU A 51 -0.82 9.18 -12.00
CA GLU A 51 -1.32 10.17 -12.96
C GLU A 51 -0.35 10.34 -14.15
N PRO A 52 -0.65 9.75 -15.32
CA PRO A 52 0.23 9.81 -16.49
C PRO A 52 0.52 11.22 -17.02
N ARG A 53 -0.36 12.20 -16.75
CA ARG A 53 -0.18 13.59 -17.20
C ARG A 53 0.93 14.33 -16.45
N LEU A 54 1.45 13.77 -15.35
CA LEU A 54 2.60 14.35 -14.64
C LEU A 54 3.85 14.51 -15.52
N ARG A 55 3.95 13.76 -16.63
CA ARG A 55 5.03 13.93 -17.62
C ARG A 55 5.07 15.31 -18.29
N LEU A 56 3.96 16.05 -18.24
CA LEU A 56 3.88 17.40 -18.76
C LEU A 56 4.49 18.44 -17.81
N VAL A 57 4.78 18.06 -16.56
CA VAL A 57 5.45 18.91 -15.59
C VAL A 57 6.96 18.89 -15.85
N GLY A 58 7.55 20.08 -15.97
CA GLY A 58 9.00 20.22 -16.07
C GLY A 58 9.70 19.56 -14.88
N ASP A 59 10.75 18.79 -15.16
CA ASP A 59 11.59 18.10 -14.17
C ASP A 59 10.82 17.16 -13.22
N TYR A 60 9.68 16.60 -13.66
CA TYR A 60 8.85 15.72 -12.83
C TYR A 60 9.65 14.55 -12.23
N ALA A 61 10.57 13.96 -13.01
CA ALA A 61 11.41 12.85 -12.54
C ALA A 61 12.34 13.30 -11.40
N GLU A 62 12.88 14.51 -11.48
CA GLU A 62 13.71 15.07 -10.41
C GLU A 62 12.88 15.37 -9.15
N LYS A 63 11.67 15.90 -9.32
CA LYS A 63 10.75 16.20 -8.20
C LYS A 63 10.27 14.94 -7.48
N LEU A 64 10.15 13.82 -8.21
CA LEU A 64 9.73 12.53 -7.65
C LEU A 64 10.88 11.67 -7.11
N LEU A 65 12.13 11.97 -7.47
CA LEU A 65 13.29 11.13 -7.18
C LEU A 65 13.39 10.74 -5.70
N ASP A 66 13.37 11.72 -4.80
CA ASP A 66 13.59 11.49 -3.37
C ASP A 66 12.45 10.66 -2.75
N VAL A 67 11.20 10.95 -3.11
CA VAL A 67 10.04 10.22 -2.55
C VAL A 67 9.96 8.80 -3.09
N VAL A 68 10.25 8.59 -4.38
CA VAL A 68 10.25 7.25 -5.00
C VAL A 68 11.40 6.41 -4.46
N GLU A 69 12.59 7.00 -4.28
CA GLU A 69 13.72 6.29 -3.68
C GLU A 69 13.42 5.89 -2.23
N SER A 70 12.84 6.79 -1.43
CA SER A 70 12.44 6.50 -0.05
C SER A 70 11.40 5.38 0.02
N ALA A 71 10.34 5.47 -0.80
CA ALA A 71 9.31 4.44 -0.89
C ALA A 71 9.89 3.09 -1.35
N SER A 72 10.78 3.10 -2.36
CA SER A 72 11.46 1.90 -2.85
C SER A 72 12.31 1.24 -1.76
N ARG A 73 13.07 2.04 -1.00
CA ARG A 73 13.88 1.56 0.13
C ARG A 73 13.01 0.98 1.24
N TYR A 74 11.87 1.61 1.53
CA TYR A 74 10.88 1.09 2.47
C TYR A 74 10.37 -0.29 2.04
N CYS A 75 9.93 -0.45 0.78
CA CYS A 75 9.46 -1.72 0.24
C CYS A 75 10.54 -2.82 0.31
N GLN A 76 11.79 -2.49 -0.05
CA GLN A 76 12.92 -3.43 0.08
C GLN A 76 13.18 -3.85 1.52
N ASN A 77 13.14 -2.90 2.48
CA ASN A 77 13.31 -3.19 3.90
C ASN A 77 12.19 -4.08 4.44
N ALA A 78 10.95 -3.86 4.02
CA ALA A 78 9.81 -4.69 4.39
C ALA A 78 9.98 -6.13 3.86
N LEU A 79 10.36 -6.29 2.59
CA LEU A 79 10.60 -7.61 2.01
C LEU A 79 11.81 -8.33 2.61
N ARG A 80 12.87 -7.61 2.99
CA ARG A 80 14.03 -8.21 3.68
C ARG A 80 13.67 -8.89 4.99
N GLN A 81 12.61 -8.44 5.66
CA GLN A 81 12.11 -9.07 6.90
C GLN A 81 11.31 -10.34 6.62
N ALA A 82 10.81 -10.54 5.39
CA ALA A 82 10.04 -11.73 5.05
C ALA A 82 10.91 -13.00 5.15
N PRO A 83 10.44 -14.05 5.87
CA PRO A 83 11.15 -15.33 5.96
C PRO A 83 11.45 -15.96 4.59
N PRO A 84 12.46 -16.84 4.48
CA PRO A 84 12.73 -17.60 3.26
C PRO A 84 11.53 -18.42 2.79
N ALA A 85 11.53 -18.80 1.53
CA ALA A 85 10.41 -19.53 0.94
C ALA A 85 10.14 -20.88 1.62
N LEU A 86 8.87 -21.12 1.95
CA LEU A 86 8.38 -22.37 2.52
C LEU A 86 8.18 -23.39 1.42
N THR A 87 8.75 -24.59 1.56
CA THR A 87 8.48 -25.66 0.60
C THR A 87 7.10 -26.25 0.87
N LEU A 88 6.24 -26.23 -0.14
CA LEU A 88 4.88 -26.77 -0.06
C LEU A 88 4.86 -28.19 -0.61
N ASP A 89 5.23 -29.14 0.25
CA ASP A 89 5.17 -30.56 -0.04
C ASP A 89 4.57 -31.37 1.13
N SER A 90 4.20 -32.60 0.84
CA SER A 90 3.61 -33.54 1.81
C SER A 90 4.50 -33.82 3.03
N ARG A 91 5.83 -33.81 2.85
CA ARG A 91 6.81 -33.99 3.93
C ARG A 91 6.91 -32.75 4.82
N ALA A 92 6.81 -31.56 4.24
CA ALA A 92 6.81 -30.28 4.92
C ALA A 92 5.53 -30.12 5.72
N TRP A 93 4.38 -30.57 5.23
CA TRP A 93 3.14 -30.61 6.04
C TRP A 93 3.30 -31.44 7.33
N ALA A 94 4.09 -32.52 7.31
CA ALA A 94 4.32 -33.32 8.51
C ALA A 94 5.31 -32.68 9.50
N LYS A 95 6.33 -31.96 8.99
CA LYS A 95 7.51 -31.52 9.75
C LYS A 95 7.57 -30.02 10.05
N ASP A 96 7.09 -29.18 9.13
CA ASP A 96 7.09 -27.73 9.27
C ASP A 96 5.74 -27.28 9.86
N PRO A 97 5.73 -26.72 11.09
CA PRO A 97 4.50 -26.30 11.75
C PRO A 97 3.76 -25.19 11.00
N ARG A 98 4.44 -24.41 10.14
CA ARG A 98 3.80 -23.39 9.31
C ARG A 98 2.97 -24.02 8.21
N VAL A 99 3.53 -25.01 7.50
CA VAL A 99 2.81 -25.72 6.44
C VAL A 99 1.64 -26.52 7.03
N ASN A 100 1.85 -27.13 8.19
CA ASN A 100 0.76 -27.79 8.93
C ASN A 100 -0.35 -26.80 9.34
N ALA A 101 0.00 -25.61 9.82
CA ALA A 101 -1.01 -24.61 10.18
C ALA A 101 -1.75 -24.05 8.96
N PHE A 102 -1.06 -23.87 7.83
CA PHE A 102 -1.65 -23.26 6.64
C PHE A 102 -2.63 -24.18 5.90
N PHE A 103 -2.52 -25.50 6.06
CA PHE A 103 -3.36 -26.46 5.33
C PHE A 103 -3.91 -27.53 6.28
N ALA A 104 -5.23 -27.71 6.27
CA ALA A 104 -5.87 -28.71 7.12
C ALA A 104 -5.40 -30.14 6.78
N THR A 105 -5.23 -30.45 5.50
CA THR A 105 -4.71 -31.73 5.02
C THR A 105 -3.70 -31.58 3.87
N VAL A 106 -2.98 -32.66 3.56
CA VAL A 106 -2.11 -32.73 2.37
C VAL A 106 -2.94 -32.63 1.08
N ASP A 107 -4.15 -33.18 1.06
CA ASP A 107 -5.04 -33.10 -0.10
C ASP A 107 -5.53 -31.67 -0.33
N ASP A 108 -5.79 -30.90 0.73
CA ASP A 108 -6.11 -29.46 0.62
C ASP A 108 -4.94 -28.67 0.04
N LEU A 109 -3.72 -28.95 0.51
CA LEU A 109 -2.49 -28.36 -0.04
C LEU A 109 -2.41 -28.61 -1.54
N ARG A 110 -2.52 -29.88 -1.97
CA ARG A 110 -2.46 -30.24 -3.39
C ARG A 110 -3.57 -29.60 -4.20
N THR A 111 -4.78 -29.54 -3.65
CA THR A 111 -5.93 -28.91 -4.30
C THR A 111 -5.69 -27.42 -4.54
N VAL A 112 -5.18 -26.69 -3.55
CA VAL A 112 -4.83 -25.26 -3.68
C VAL A 112 -3.77 -25.05 -4.76
N LEU A 113 -2.70 -25.85 -4.76
CA LEU A 113 -1.63 -25.75 -5.75
C LEU A 113 -2.12 -26.06 -7.18
N SER A 114 -3.01 -27.04 -7.31
CA SER A 114 -3.53 -27.49 -8.61
C SER A 114 -4.50 -26.48 -9.21
N ASN A 115 -5.33 -25.84 -8.37
CA ASN A 115 -6.32 -24.84 -8.81
C ASN A 115 -5.70 -23.46 -9.10
N ALA A 116 -4.42 -23.25 -8.78
CA ALA A 116 -3.74 -21.98 -9.02
C ALA A 116 -3.36 -21.83 -10.50
N ALA A 117 -4.26 -21.24 -11.29
CA ALA A 117 -4.07 -21.05 -12.74
C ALA A 117 -2.72 -20.40 -13.10
N ALA A 118 -2.28 -19.39 -12.35
CA ALA A 118 -1.00 -18.72 -12.59
C ALA A 118 0.20 -19.69 -12.46
N VAL A 119 0.16 -20.59 -11.47
CA VAL A 119 1.21 -21.60 -11.25
C VAL A 119 1.19 -22.65 -12.36
N GLN A 120 0.00 -23.11 -12.75
CA GLN A 120 -0.15 -24.05 -13.87
C GLN A 120 0.37 -23.45 -15.18
N ASP A 121 0.00 -22.21 -15.48
CA ASP A 121 0.47 -21.48 -16.65
C ASP A 121 1.99 -21.30 -16.65
N PHE A 122 2.58 -21.03 -15.49
CA PHE A 122 4.03 -20.93 -15.35
C PHE A 122 4.72 -22.26 -15.68
N PHE A 123 4.24 -23.38 -15.14
CA PHE A 123 4.81 -24.69 -15.43
C PHE A 123 4.63 -25.09 -16.89
N LYS A 124 3.47 -24.78 -17.49
CA LYS A 124 3.20 -25.02 -18.92
C LYS A 124 4.14 -24.20 -19.82
N LYS A 125 4.37 -22.93 -19.49
CA LYS A 125 5.22 -22.01 -20.28
C LYS A 125 6.71 -22.31 -20.14
N THR A 126 7.18 -22.62 -18.94
CA THR A 126 8.62 -22.74 -18.64
C THR A 126 9.14 -24.17 -18.65
N GLY A 127 8.26 -25.16 -18.48
CA GLY A 127 8.65 -26.57 -18.36
C GLY A 127 9.41 -26.92 -17.08
N ARG A 128 9.52 -26.00 -16.12
CA ARG A 128 10.28 -26.20 -14.88
C ARG A 128 9.67 -27.25 -13.96
N SER A 129 10.51 -27.83 -13.09
CA SER A 129 10.10 -28.79 -12.06
C SER A 129 9.65 -28.11 -10.76
N GLU A 130 9.92 -26.82 -10.60
CA GLU A 130 9.53 -26.03 -9.44
C GLU A 130 9.39 -24.56 -9.78
N CYS A 131 8.63 -23.84 -8.95
CA CYS A 131 8.52 -22.39 -9.01
C CYS A 131 8.43 -21.80 -7.60
N PHE A 132 8.61 -20.49 -7.51
CA PHE A 132 8.41 -19.70 -6.31
C PHE A 132 7.21 -18.80 -6.50
N ALA A 133 6.37 -18.62 -5.47
CA ALA A 133 5.21 -17.74 -5.55
C ALA A 133 4.98 -17.01 -4.23
N TRP A 134 4.23 -15.93 -4.30
CA TRP A 134 3.68 -15.26 -3.13
C TRP A 134 2.32 -15.87 -2.80
N MET A 135 2.20 -16.45 -1.61
CA MET A 135 0.96 -17.01 -1.11
C MET A 135 0.31 -16.03 -0.13
N GLU A 136 -0.94 -15.67 -0.40
CA GLU A 136 -1.78 -14.92 0.52
C GLU A 136 -2.90 -15.79 1.06
N MET A 137 -3.24 -15.56 2.32
CA MET A 137 -4.33 -16.27 2.99
C MET A 137 -4.98 -15.37 4.05
N VAL A 138 -6.20 -15.71 4.44
CA VAL A 138 -6.97 -15.03 5.49
C VAL A 138 -6.88 -15.84 6.77
N LYS A 139 -6.32 -15.23 7.82
CA LYS A 139 -6.31 -15.77 9.19
C LYS A 139 -7.68 -15.56 9.83
N ARG A 140 -8.30 -16.61 10.34
CA ARG A 140 -9.55 -16.58 11.10
C ARG A 140 -9.31 -17.15 12.48
N GLU A 141 -9.66 -16.39 13.51
CA GLU A 141 -9.66 -16.86 14.90
C GLU A 141 -11.12 -17.12 15.30
N THR A 142 -11.43 -18.35 15.68
CA THR A 142 -12.76 -18.76 16.13
C THR A 142 -12.69 -19.28 17.55
N VAL A 143 -13.65 -18.89 18.39
CA VAL A 143 -13.76 -19.43 19.74
C VAL A 143 -14.41 -20.81 19.66
N ALA A 144 -13.70 -21.81 20.15
CA ALA A 144 -14.15 -23.18 20.29
C ALA A 144 -14.14 -23.58 21.77
N PHE A 145 -14.90 -24.61 22.13
CA PHE A 145 -14.86 -25.21 23.46
C PHE A 145 -14.28 -26.61 23.33
N GLY A 146 -13.14 -26.82 24.00
CA GLY A 146 -12.36 -28.05 23.85
C GLY A 146 -11.89 -28.58 25.18
N THR A 147 -11.03 -29.59 25.12
CA THR A 147 -10.33 -30.07 26.32
C THR A 147 -8.94 -29.43 26.33
N MET A 148 -8.60 -28.75 27.41
CA MET A 148 -7.32 -28.06 27.59
C MET A 148 -6.59 -28.62 28.82
N LEU A 149 -5.26 -28.64 28.78
CA LEU A 149 -4.42 -29.01 29.90
C LEU A 149 -3.98 -27.76 30.68
N GLU A 150 -4.59 -27.51 31.83
CA GLU A 150 -4.14 -26.48 32.77
C GLU A 150 -3.24 -27.12 33.84
N GLY A 151 -1.92 -26.89 33.73
CA GLY A 151 -0.93 -27.50 34.61
C GLY A 151 -0.86 -29.03 34.48
N ARG A 152 -1.56 -29.75 35.36
CA ARG A 152 -1.70 -31.23 35.31
C ARG A 152 -3.16 -31.69 35.20
N MET A 153 -4.12 -30.77 35.13
CA MET A 153 -5.54 -31.11 35.08
C MET A 153 -6.08 -30.97 33.66
N LEU A 154 -6.84 -31.96 33.20
CA LEU A 154 -7.62 -31.87 31.97
C LEU A 154 -8.93 -31.13 32.28
N VAL A 155 -9.07 -29.91 31.76
CA VAL A 155 -10.30 -29.12 31.86
C VAL A 155 -11.10 -29.37 30.59
N ARG A 156 -12.32 -29.90 30.74
CA ARG A 156 -13.28 -30.05 29.64
C ARG A 156 -14.07 -28.76 29.48
N GLU A 157 -14.42 -28.44 28.23
CA GLU A 157 -15.15 -27.20 27.86
C GLU A 157 -14.37 -25.92 28.17
N ALA A 158 -13.04 -25.98 28.16
CA ALA A 158 -12.20 -24.80 28.22
C ALA A 158 -12.35 -23.99 26.92
N GLN A 159 -12.45 -22.67 27.06
CA GLN A 159 -12.48 -21.76 25.92
C GLN A 159 -11.12 -21.81 25.21
N GLN A 160 -11.13 -22.20 23.94
CA GLN A 160 -9.95 -22.31 23.07
C GLN A 160 -10.12 -21.38 21.87
N ILE A 161 -9.01 -20.83 21.37
CA ILE A 161 -9.00 -20.06 20.13
C ILE A 161 -8.43 -20.97 19.05
N GLU A 162 -9.27 -21.37 18.11
CA GLU A 162 -8.86 -22.10 16.91
C GLU A 162 -8.45 -21.07 15.84
N VAL A 163 -7.28 -21.29 15.25
CA VAL A 163 -6.67 -20.42 14.25
C VAL A 163 -6.59 -21.17 12.94
N ASN A 164 -7.37 -20.72 11.98
CA ASN A 164 -7.46 -21.32 10.66
C ASN A 164 -7.02 -20.34 9.57
N PHE A 165 -6.37 -20.86 8.54
CA PHE A 165 -5.95 -20.09 7.37
C PHE A 165 -6.74 -20.56 6.15
N SER A 166 -7.30 -19.62 5.40
CA SER A 166 -8.25 -19.91 4.32
C SER A 166 -8.09 -18.93 3.17
N GLU A 167 -8.83 -19.13 2.08
CA GLU A 167 -8.77 -18.29 0.87
C GLU A 167 -7.36 -18.13 0.32
N HIS A 168 -6.63 -19.24 0.23
CA HIS A 168 -5.28 -19.29 -0.31
C HIS A 168 -5.26 -18.83 -1.75
N ARG A 169 -4.41 -17.85 -2.05
CA ARG A 169 -4.20 -17.34 -3.40
C ARG A 169 -2.70 -17.27 -3.68
N LEU A 170 -2.31 -17.70 -4.86
CA LEU A 170 -0.92 -17.73 -5.30
C LEU A 170 -0.71 -16.71 -6.42
N TYR A 171 0.28 -15.85 -6.21
CA TYR A 171 0.60 -14.73 -7.10
C TYR A 171 2.05 -14.79 -7.55
N PHE A 172 2.31 -14.17 -8.70
CA PHE A 172 3.64 -13.89 -9.21
C PHE A 172 4.58 -15.11 -9.27
N PRO A 173 4.18 -16.22 -9.92
CA PRO A 173 5.04 -17.40 -10.03
C PRO A 173 6.35 -17.04 -10.76
N ALA A 174 7.48 -17.39 -10.15
CA ALA A 174 8.81 -17.00 -10.56
C ALA A 174 9.78 -18.18 -10.55
N ALA A 175 10.89 -18.02 -11.29
CA ALA A 175 11.92 -19.04 -11.45
C ALA A 175 12.82 -19.20 -10.21
N SER A 176 12.93 -18.17 -9.37
CA SER A 176 13.73 -18.17 -8.15
C SER A 176 13.08 -17.28 -7.08
N GLU A 177 13.47 -17.48 -5.81
CA GLU A 177 13.04 -16.58 -4.72
C GLU A 177 13.52 -15.14 -4.94
N ALA A 178 14.70 -14.95 -5.56
CA ALA A 178 15.23 -13.62 -5.86
C ALA A 178 14.34 -12.88 -6.88
N ASP A 179 13.94 -13.57 -7.96
CA ASP A 179 13.04 -13.02 -8.98
C ASP A 179 11.68 -12.68 -8.37
N LEU A 180 11.15 -13.55 -7.51
CA LEU A 180 9.89 -13.30 -6.79
C LEU A 180 9.98 -12.07 -5.89
N ARG A 181 11.06 -11.91 -5.13
CA ARG A 181 11.26 -10.74 -4.26
C ARG A 181 11.40 -9.45 -5.07
N GLN A 182 12.02 -9.51 -6.26
CA GLN A 182 12.09 -8.38 -7.17
C GLN A 182 10.70 -8.02 -7.72
N GLU A 183 9.92 -9.02 -8.15
CA GLU A 183 8.55 -8.81 -8.62
C GLU A 183 7.68 -8.20 -7.52
N LEU A 184 7.72 -8.75 -6.30
CA LEU A 184 6.99 -8.19 -5.15
C LEU A 184 7.38 -6.75 -4.85
N HIS A 185 8.66 -6.39 -4.97
CA HIS A 185 9.13 -5.02 -4.79
C HIS A 185 8.47 -4.06 -5.80
N GLN A 186 8.40 -4.46 -7.07
CA GLN A 186 7.72 -3.69 -8.11
C GLN A 186 6.21 -3.57 -7.86
N GLN A 187 5.57 -4.67 -7.47
CA GLN A 187 4.13 -4.71 -7.15
C GLN A 187 3.79 -3.82 -5.94
N MET A 188 4.64 -3.78 -4.91
CA MET A 188 4.45 -2.89 -3.76
C MET A 188 4.56 -1.41 -4.15
N LEU A 189 5.53 -1.04 -4.99
CA LEU A 189 5.64 0.33 -5.51
C LEU A 189 4.43 0.71 -6.37
N GLN A 190 3.99 -0.21 -7.24
CA GLN A 190 2.80 -0.02 -8.04
C GLN A 190 1.55 0.16 -7.17
N PHE A 191 1.42 -0.60 -6.09
CA PHE A 191 0.33 -0.47 -5.13
C PHE A 191 0.32 0.92 -4.48
N LEU A 192 1.46 1.42 -4.00
CA LEU A 192 1.57 2.78 -3.44
C LEU A 192 1.12 3.85 -4.45
N ALA A 193 1.48 3.71 -5.72
CA ALA A 193 1.07 4.61 -6.79
C ALA A 193 -0.44 4.53 -7.09
N ILE A 194 -1.03 3.33 -7.06
CA ILE A 194 -2.49 3.15 -7.17
C ILE A 194 -3.21 3.85 -6.01
N GLN A 195 -2.66 3.79 -4.80
CA GLN A 195 -3.22 4.49 -3.65
C GLN A 195 -3.12 6.01 -3.79
N ALA A 196 -2.03 6.53 -4.40
CA ALA A 196 -1.93 7.94 -4.77
C ALA A 196 -3.01 8.35 -5.79
N ARG A 197 -3.31 7.49 -6.78
CA ARG A 197 -4.42 7.72 -7.72
C ARG A 197 -5.77 7.76 -7.04
N LYS A 198 -6.02 6.82 -6.11
CA LYS A 198 -7.27 6.79 -5.32
C LYS A 198 -7.45 8.11 -4.57
N HIS A 199 -6.42 8.56 -3.86
CA HIS A 199 -6.41 9.86 -3.15
C HIS A 199 -6.72 11.04 -4.07
N LEU A 200 -6.08 11.12 -5.25
CA LEU A 200 -6.38 12.16 -6.24
C LEU A 200 -7.85 12.12 -6.71
N THR A 201 -8.37 10.91 -6.94
CA THR A 201 -9.76 10.69 -7.38
C THR A 201 -10.75 11.10 -6.29
N GLU A 202 -10.44 10.84 -5.02
CA GLU A 202 -11.25 11.25 -3.87
C GLU A 202 -11.30 12.77 -3.74
N LEU A 203 -10.17 13.47 -3.91
CA LEU A 203 -10.11 14.93 -3.92
C LEU A 203 -10.95 15.52 -5.06
N GLN A 204 -10.84 14.95 -6.28
CA GLN A 204 -11.63 15.37 -7.44
C GLN A 204 -13.13 15.16 -7.20
N THR A 205 -13.51 13.98 -6.69
CA THR A 205 -14.91 13.65 -6.38
C THR A 205 -15.47 14.61 -5.33
N ARG A 206 -14.70 14.92 -4.28
CA ARG A 206 -15.11 15.89 -3.25
C ARG A 206 -15.32 17.28 -3.84
N ARG A 207 -14.40 17.75 -4.70
CA ARG A 207 -14.55 19.03 -5.41
C ARG A 207 -15.82 19.04 -6.26
N ASP A 208 -16.03 18.02 -7.08
CA ASP A 208 -17.16 17.96 -8.01
C ASP A 208 -18.50 17.90 -7.25
N MET A 209 -18.55 17.19 -6.13
CA MET A 209 -19.70 17.17 -5.22
C MET A 209 -20.01 18.57 -4.65
N LEU A 210 -18.98 19.30 -4.19
CA LEU A 210 -19.15 20.67 -3.68
C LEU A 210 -19.58 21.64 -4.79
N GLU A 211 -19.09 21.47 -6.02
CA GLU A 211 -19.53 22.28 -7.16
C GLU A 211 -21.00 22.05 -7.50
N GLU A 212 -21.44 20.79 -7.45
CA GLU A 212 -22.84 20.44 -7.66
C GLU A 212 -23.74 20.97 -6.54
N GLN A 213 -23.35 20.81 -5.28
CA GLN A 213 -24.06 21.39 -4.14
C GLN A 213 -24.19 22.92 -4.28
N ARG A 214 -23.12 23.61 -4.68
CA ARG A 214 -23.16 25.05 -4.94
C ARG A 214 -24.14 25.40 -6.06
N ARG A 215 -24.16 24.64 -7.17
CA ARG A 215 -25.11 24.86 -8.28
C ARG A 215 -26.56 24.70 -7.82
N GLN A 216 -26.85 23.65 -7.06
CA GLN A 216 -28.19 23.38 -6.54
C GLN A 216 -28.66 24.46 -5.55
N LEU A 217 -27.81 24.88 -4.62
CA LEU A 217 -28.14 25.93 -3.67
C LEU A 217 -28.39 27.29 -4.35
N ARG A 218 -27.60 27.63 -5.38
CA ARG A 218 -27.83 28.85 -6.18
C ARG A 218 -29.15 28.78 -6.93
N ALA A 219 -29.45 27.67 -7.60
CA ALA A 219 -30.72 27.50 -8.30
C ALA A 219 -31.93 27.57 -7.35
N GLN A 220 -31.83 27.02 -6.13
CA GLN A 220 -32.87 27.14 -5.10
C GLN A 220 -33.05 28.59 -4.64
N LEU A 221 -31.96 29.32 -4.42
CA LEU A 221 -32.02 30.74 -4.04
C LEU A 221 -32.63 31.60 -5.15
N ASP A 222 -32.27 31.35 -6.41
CA ASP A 222 -32.82 32.07 -7.56
C ASP A 222 -34.32 31.79 -7.72
N ALA A 223 -34.75 30.53 -7.60
CA ALA A 223 -36.16 30.16 -7.66
C ALA A 223 -37.00 30.77 -6.53
N LEU A 224 -36.46 30.86 -5.30
CA LEU A 224 -37.13 31.51 -4.17
C LEU A 224 -37.20 33.03 -4.34
N ARG A 225 -36.20 33.65 -4.97
CA ARG A 225 -36.18 35.09 -5.26
C ARG A 225 -37.11 35.46 -6.41
N GLU A 226 -37.21 34.62 -7.44
CA GLU A 226 -38.13 34.82 -8.58
C GLU A 226 -39.59 34.48 -8.23
N GLY A 227 -39.80 33.51 -7.34
CA GLY A 227 -41.11 33.09 -6.85
C GLY A 227 -41.73 34.02 -5.80
N ALA A 228 -41.00 35.01 -5.29
CA ALA A 228 -41.49 35.97 -4.30
C ALA A 228 -42.35 37.05 -4.99
N PRO A 229 -43.69 37.06 -4.83
CA PRO A 229 -44.50 38.14 -5.36
C PRO A 229 -44.18 39.43 -4.59
N VAL A 230 -43.94 40.53 -5.31
CA VAL A 230 -43.90 41.89 -4.75
C VAL A 230 -45.29 42.21 -4.20
N ARG A 231 -45.60 41.77 -2.97
CA ARG A 231 -46.80 42.18 -2.24
C ARG A 231 -46.43 43.33 -1.30
N PRO A 232 -47.22 44.42 -1.27
CA PRO A 232 -46.94 45.54 -0.37
C PRO A 232 -46.97 45.05 1.07
N ALA A 233 -45.93 45.43 1.81
CA ALA A 233 -45.71 45.11 3.21
C ALA A 233 -46.86 45.62 4.10
N LEU A 234 -47.90 44.82 4.23
CA LEU A 234 -48.89 44.91 5.30
C LEU A 234 -49.31 43.47 5.59
N LEU A 235 -48.52 42.80 6.44
CA LEU A 235 -48.97 41.97 7.55
C LEU A 235 -47.74 41.24 8.12
N SER A 236 -47.50 41.53 9.39
CA SER A 236 -46.34 41.10 10.17
C SER A 236 -46.35 39.59 10.40
N SER A 237 -45.34 38.93 9.83
CA SER A 237 -44.81 37.64 10.22
C SER A 237 -43.36 37.68 9.74
N ALA A 238 -42.38 37.83 10.66
CA ALA A 238 -40.98 37.65 10.30
C ALA A 238 -40.82 36.19 9.88
N ASP A 239 -40.79 36.00 8.57
CA ASP A 239 -41.41 34.89 7.88
C ASP A 239 -40.54 33.62 7.93
N PRO A 240 -41.14 32.43 8.02
CA PRO A 240 -40.41 31.16 7.81
C PRO A 240 -39.62 31.16 6.50
N GLU A 241 -40.04 31.91 5.48
CA GLU A 241 -39.33 32.11 4.21
C GLU A 241 -38.02 32.91 4.36
N GLU A 242 -38.00 34.02 5.13
CA GLU A 242 -36.76 34.77 5.39
C GLU A 242 -35.74 33.94 6.18
N ARG A 243 -36.21 33.15 7.15
CA ARG A 243 -35.33 32.21 7.89
C ARG A 243 -34.80 31.10 7.01
N HIS A 244 -35.61 30.59 6.08
CA HIS A 244 -35.19 29.58 5.12
C HIS A 244 -34.15 30.14 4.14
N LEU A 245 -34.36 31.36 3.64
CA LEU A 245 -33.44 32.08 2.76
C LEU A 245 -32.08 32.31 3.45
N ALA A 246 -32.08 32.83 4.68
CA ALA A 246 -30.85 33.02 5.47
C ALA A 246 -30.10 31.70 5.73
N LEU A 247 -30.82 30.59 5.92
CA LEU A 247 -30.21 29.27 6.11
C LEU A 247 -29.55 28.76 4.82
N LEU A 248 -30.20 28.92 3.67
CA LEU A 248 -29.65 28.58 2.37
C LEU A 248 -28.42 29.43 2.01
N GLU A 249 -28.46 30.74 2.25
CA GLU A 249 -27.32 31.65 2.04
C GLU A 249 -26.13 31.27 2.90
N LYS A 250 -26.35 30.97 4.19
CA LYS A 250 -25.29 30.48 5.09
C LYS A 250 -24.68 29.17 4.57
N ARG A 251 -25.52 28.25 4.10
CA ARG A 251 -25.06 26.96 3.56
C ARG A 251 -24.29 27.13 2.25
N LEU A 252 -24.70 28.07 1.39
CA LEU A 252 -23.96 28.43 0.18
C LEU A 252 -22.59 29.00 0.52
N ALA A 253 -22.52 29.96 1.46
CA ALA A 253 -21.26 30.55 1.88
C ALA A 253 -20.28 29.49 2.44
N GLN A 254 -20.78 28.56 3.25
CA GLN A 254 -19.96 27.43 3.73
C GLN A 254 -19.48 26.54 2.58
N THR A 255 -20.37 26.19 1.65
CA THR A 255 -20.02 25.34 0.49
C THR A 255 -18.98 26.02 -0.40
N GLU A 256 -19.04 27.35 -0.55
CA GLU A 256 -18.05 28.12 -1.31
C GLU A 256 -16.68 28.18 -0.63
N LEU A 257 -16.64 28.27 0.71
CA LEU A 257 -15.40 28.13 1.48
C LEU A 257 -14.80 26.74 1.33
N ASP A 258 -15.61 25.69 1.54
CA ASP A 258 -15.17 24.30 1.42
C ASP A 258 -14.68 24.00 -0.02
N LEU A 259 -15.33 24.58 -1.03
CA LEU A 259 -14.93 24.46 -2.44
C LEU A 259 -13.60 25.18 -2.70
N ALA A 260 -13.41 26.38 -2.14
CA ALA A 260 -12.16 27.11 -2.27
C ALA A 260 -10.99 26.32 -1.67
N GLU A 261 -11.20 25.64 -0.55
CA GLU A 261 -10.21 24.74 0.06
C GLU A 261 -9.98 23.48 -0.79
N ALA A 262 -11.03 22.83 -1.28
CA ALA A 262 -10.93 21.63 -2.11
C ALA A 262 -10.24 21.87 -3.47
N ARG A 263 -10.23 23.12 -3.97
CA ARG A 263 -9.54 23.48 -5.22
C ARG A 263 -8.04 23.67 -5.06
N LYS A 264 -7.58 24.17 -3.90
CA LYS A 264 -6.15 24.42 -3.62
C LYS A 264 -5.23 23.26 -4.03
N PRO A 265 -5.50 21.99 -3.67
CA PRO A 265 -4.61 20.88 -3.99
C PRO A 265 -4.72 20.34 -5.43
N LEU A 266 -5.54 20.91 -6.31
CA LEU A 266 -5.82 20.37 -7.65
C LEU A 266 -5.85 21.45 -8.76
N ASN A 267 -5.23 22.61 -8.55
CA ASN A 267 -5.29 23.71 -9.52
C ASN A 267 -4.34 23.52 -10.72
N THR A 268 -3.17 22.95 -10.49
CA THR A 268 -2.09 22.78 -11.46
C THR A 268 -1.57 21.35 -11.46
N LEU A 269 -0.86 20.93 -12.51
CA LEU A 269 -0.23 19.61 -12.53
C LEU A 269 0.88 19.47 -11.48
N ASP A 270 1.52 20.57 -11.07
CA ASP A 270 2.43 20.59 -9.92
C ASP A 270 1.70 20.25 -8.62
N ASP A 271 0.47 20.71 -8.42
CA ASP A 271 -0.32 20.34 -7.24
C ASP A 271 -0.64 18.83 -7.22
N TYR A 272 -0.95 18.24 -8.39
CA TYR A 272 -1.13 16.79 -8.52
C TYR A 272 0.15 16.04 -8.17
N LEU A 273 1.30 16.54 -8.64
CA LEU A 273 2.61 15.97 -8.31
C LEU A 273 2.84 16.01 -6.80
N GLU A 274 2.55 17.13 -6.13
CA GLU A 274 2.69 17.25 -4.68
C GLU A 274 1.74 16.32 -3.91
N GLN A 275 0.51 16.10 -4.40
CA GLN A 275 -0.38 15.09 -3.80
C GLN A 275 0.19 13.68 -3.93
N VAL A 276 0.77 13.33 -5.08
CA VAL A 276 1.46 12.05 -5.26
C VAL A 276 2.66 11.95 -4.31
N ARG A 277 3.49 13.00 -4.21
CA ARG A 277 4.62 13.04 -3.28
C ARG A 277 4.18 12.82 -1.83
N LEU A 278 3.09 13.45 -1.41
CA LEU A 278 2.55 13.32 -0.05
C LEU A 278 2.20 11.86 0.26
N VAL A 279 1.48 11.18 -0.64
CA VAL A 279 1.11 9.77 -0.44
C VAL A 279 2.34 8.85 -0.45
N LEU A 280 3.27 9.07 -1.39
CA LEU A 280 4.52 8.30 -1.48
C LEU A 280 5.45 8.53 -0.28
N SER A 281 5.34 9.68 0.41
CA SER A 281 6.22 10.03 1.54
C SER A 281 5.92 9.26 2.82
N GLU A 282 4.71 8.71 2.96
CA GLU A 282 4.26 7.94 4.13
C GLU A 282 3.82 6.52 3.77
N PRO A 283 4.72 5.69 3.17
CA PRO A 283 4.33 4.36 2.69
C PRO A 283 3.90 3.42 3.83
N ALA A 284 4.39 3.66 5.05
CA ALA A 284 4.04 2.90 6.25
C ALA A 284 2.57 3.07 6.69
N ASN A 285 1.89 4.15 6.30
CA ASN A 285 0.46 4.32 6.60
C ASN A 285 -0.44 3.55 5.63
N ILE A 286 0.11 3.16 4.48
CA ILE A 286 -0.64 2.55 3.38
C ILE A 286 -0.38 1.04 3.33
N LEU A 287 0.87 0.63 3.51
CA LEU A 287 1.32 -0.74 3.35
C LEU A 287 2.25 -1.10 4.50
N GLN A 288 1.83 -2.05 5.34
CA GLN A 288 2.64 -2.55 6.45
C GLN A 288 2.86 -4.05 6.30
N LEU A 289 4.11 -4.47 6.38
CA LEU A 289 4.49 -5.87 6.53
C LEU A 289 5.22 -6.01 7.85
N HIS A 290 4.75 -6.88 8.72
CA HIS A 290 5.41 -7.17 9.99
C HIS A 290 5.26 -8.64 10.35
N ILE A 291 6.20 -9.14 11.14
CA ILE A 291 6.20 -10.51 11.61
C ILE A 291 5.41 -10.58 12.91
N VAL A 292 4.44 -11.49 12.96
CA VAL A 292 3.71 -11.83 14.19
C VAL A 292 4.05 -13.28 14.54
N ALA A 293 4.55 -13.48 15.76
CA ALA A 293 4.77 -14.81 16.30
C ALA A 293 3.52 -15.29 17.03
N MET A 294 3.16 -16.56 16.86
CA MET A 294 2.14 -17.21 17.66
C MET A 294 2.48 -18.67 17.89
N ARG A 295 2.11 -19.20 19.05
CA ARG A 295 2.29 -20.61 19.39
C ARG A 295 1.00 -21.36 19.07
N LEU A 296 1.08 -22.34 18.18
CA LEU A 296 -0.05 -23.17 17.78
C LEU A 296 0.21 -24.64 18.11
N SER A 297 -0.84 -25.35 18.53
CA SER A 297 -0.85 -26.81 18.54
C SER A 297 -0.95 -27.35 17.11
N ARG A 298 -0.70 -28.65 16.93
CA ARG A 298 -0.88 -29.33 15.62
C ARG A 298 -2.33 -29.30 15.11
N LEU A 299 -3.29 -29.02 15.99
CA LEU A 299 -4.71 -28.91 15.66
C LEU A 299 -5.14 -27.46 15.36
N GLY A 300 -4.19 -26.52 15.27
CA GLY A 300 -4.51 -25.11 15.02
C GLY A 300 -5.02 -24.35 16.25
N ILE A 301 -4.89 -24.91 17.45
CA ILE A 301 -5.29 -24.22 18.69
C ILE A 301 -4.18 -23.27 19.13
N LYS A 302 -4.54 -22.01 19.38
CA LYS A 302 -3.64 -21.00 19.94
C LYS A 302 -3.32 -21.33 21.39
N LEU A 303 -2.03 -21.39 21.69
CA LEU A 303 -1.51 -21.69 23.01
C LEU A 303 -0.89 -20.45 23.64
N ASP A 304 -1.11 -20.27 24.93
CA ASP A 304 -0.39 -19.27 25.72
C ASP A 304 1.10 -19.63 25.84
N GLU A 305 1.93 -18.61 26.12
CA GLU A 305 3.38 -18.79 26.23
C GLU A 305 3.75 -19.82 27.32
N ASP A 306 3.03 -19.81 28.43
CA ASP A 306 3.26 -20.70 29.58
C ASP A 306 2.54 -22.05 29.49
N SER A 307 1.82 -22.31 28.39
CA SER A 307 1.06 -23.56 28.26
C SER A 307 1.99 -24.79 28.20
N PRO A 308 1.70 -25.86 28.98
CA PRO A 308 2.45 -27.11 28.92
C PRO A 308 2.12 -27.95 27.68
N GLU A 309 1.11 -27.56 26.88
CA GLU A 309 0.72 -28.30 25.69
C GLU A 309 1.78 -28.25 24.59
N LEU A 310 1.94 -29.38 23.88
CA LEU A 310 2.85 -29.47 22.74
C LEU A 310 2.37 -28.54 21.63
N GLY A 311 3.16 -27.53 21.32
CA GLY A 311 2.92 -26.60 20.23
C GLY A 311 4.21 -26.02 19.70
N ALA A 312 4.12 -25.43 18.51
CA ALA A 312 5.23 -24.81 17.83
C ALA A 312 4.97 -23.32 17.67
N THR A 313 6.01 -22.51 17.89
CA THR A 313 5.98 -21.08 17.58
C THR A 313 6.19 -20.89 16.09
N ILE A 314 5.19 -20.32 15.42
CA ILE A 314 5.24 -19.97 14.01
C ILE A 314 5.35 -18.45 13.85
N SER A 315 6.14 -18.02 12.86
CA SER A 315 6.26 -16.62 12.46
C SER A 315 5.44 -16.39 11.21
N LEU A 316 4.46 -15.51 11.30
CA LEU A 316 3.56 -15.13 10.23
C LEU A 316 3.90 -13.74 9.72
N LEU A 317 3.93 -13.56 8.41
CA LEU A 317 4.09 -12.23 7.82
C LEU A 317 2.70 -11.62 7.61
N GLU A 318 2.31 -10.68 8.47
CA GLU A 318 1.06 -9.96 8.34
C GLU A 318 1.21 -8.80 7.36
N LEU A 319 0.43 -8.85 6.28
CA LEU A 319 0.24 -7.77 5.32
C LEU A 319 -1.01 -6.98 5.73
N ARG A 320 -0.82 -5.72 6.13
CA ARG A 320 -1.92 -4.78 6.37
C ARG A 320 -1.96 -3.75 5.25
N LEU A 321 -3.10 -3.74 4.57
CA LEU A 321 -3.52 -2.77 3.58
C LEU A 321 -4.75 -2.03 4.14
N PRO A 322 -5.13 -0.84 3.62
CA PRO A 322 -6.18 -0.02 4.22
C PRO A 322 -7.54 -0.72 4.31
N GLU A 323 -7.82 -1.64 3.38
CA GLU A 323 -9.10 -2.34 3.25
C GLU A 323 -9.00 -3.82 3.65
N GLN A 324 -7.80 -4.34 3.95
CA GLN A 324 -7.59 -5.77 4.12
C GLN A 324 -6.37 -6.13 4.97
N GLN A 325 -6.52 -7.16 5.79
CA GLN A 325 -5.42 -7.84 6.47
C GLN A 325 -5.31 -9.27 5.95
N ARG A 326 -4.13 -9.64 5.46
CA ARG A 326 -3.82 -11.00 5.00
C ARG A 326 -2.52 -11.48 5.60
N ILE A 327 -2.33 -12.79 5.59
CA ILE A 327 -1.05 -13.43 5.89
C ILE A 327 -0.38 -13.74 4.57
N GLY A 328 0.86 -13.29 4.44
CA GLY A 328 1.72 -13.55 3.31
C GLY A 328 2.74 -14.64 3.61
N ALA A 329 3.13 -15.40 2.60
CA ALA A 329 4.26 -16.31 2.68
C ALA A 329 4.93 -16.41 1.30
N LEU A 330 6.27 -16.36 1.29
CA LEU A 330 7.02 -16.83 0.13
C LEU A 330 6.96 -18.35 0.14
N VAL A 331 6.62 -18.95 -1.00
CA VAL A 331 6.47 -20.40 -1.10
C VAL A 331 7.23 -20.95 -2.29
N ARG A 332 7.83 -22.12 -2.11
CA ARG A 332 8.41 -22.96 -3.15
C ARG A 332 7.46 -24.10 -3.44
N ILE A 333 7.10 -24.26 -4.70
CA ILE A 333 6.09 -25.20 -5.17
C ILE A 333 6.79 -26.22 -6.07
N PRO A 334 6.95 -27.47 -5.63
CA PRO A 334 7.34 -28.59 -6.49
C PRO A 334 6.20 -28.93 -7.44
N ARG A 335 6.51 -29.12 -8.73
CA ARG A 335 5.51 -29.48 -9.75
C ARG A 335 4.83 -30.83 -9.47
N GLU A 336 5.52 -31.74 -8.80
CA GLU A 336 5.00 -33.07 -8.45
C GLU A 336 3.86 -33.04 -7.43
N GLU A 337 3.73 -31.97 -6.64
CA GLU A 337 2.63 -31.79 -5.69
C GLU A 337 1.40 -31.13 -6.34
N CYS A 338 1.52 -30.67 -7.59
CA CYS A 338 0.36 -30.29 -8.40
C CYS A 338 -0.26 -31.56 -9.00
N LEU A 339 -1.56 -31.77 -8.75
CA LEU A 339 -2.32 -32.83 -9.39
C LEU A 339 -2.33 -32.59 -10.91
N PRO A 340 -2.25 -33.66 -11.72
CA PRO A 340 -2.37 -33.53 -13.17
C PRO A 340 -3.73 -32.92 -13.53
N ASP A 341 -3.76 -32.07 -14.57
CA ASP A 341 -5.02 -31.54 -15.12
C ASP A 341 -5.99 -32.72 -15.31
N PRO A 342 -7.24 -32.63 -14.81
CA PRO A 342 -8.23 -33.65 -15.11
C PRO A 342 -8.37 -33.69 -16.64
N ILE A 343 -8.01 -34.83 -17.22
CA ILE A 343 -8.14 -35.08 -18.65
C ILE A 343 -9.63 -34.94 -18.97
N LEU A 344 -10.01 -33.83 -19.60
CA LEU A 344 -11.35 -33.58 -20.13
C LEU A 344 -11.52 -34.28 -21.49
#